data_AF-A0A924EUA8-F1
#
_entry.id   AF-A0A924EUA8-F1
#
_cell.length_a   1.000
_cell.length_b   1.000
_cell.length_c   1.000
_cell.angle_alpha   90.00
_cell.angle_beta   90.00
_cell.angle_gamma   90.00
#
_symmetry.space_group_name_H-M   'P 1'
#
loop_
_entity.id
_entity.type
_entity.pdbx_description
1 polymer ?
#
loop_
_entity_poly.entity_id
_entity_poly.type
_entity_poly.pdbx_seq_one_letter_code
_entity_poly.pdbx_strand_id
1 'polypeptide(L)'
;MLRVDYATLESLGNQANSARVAMETTVEDMNSALYRVLPGSWTGIGFDAFAAAYGQYVRAANGIHQMLLDIEKTLVTCEVRYAETESLVARNFMPAG
;
A
#
# COMPACT_ATOMS: atom_id res chain seq x y z
N MET A 1 -17.54 -22.45 13.32
CA MET A 1 -16.14 -22.40 12.84
C MET A 1 -16.02 -21.17 11.95
N LEU A 2 -15.28 -20.15 12.38
CA LEU A 2 -14.95 -19.01 11.52
C LEU A 2 -13.98 -19.55 10.46
N ARG A 3 -14.42 -19.61 9.20
CA ARG A 3 -13.60 -20.12 8.10
C ARG A 3 -12.80 -18.95 7.54
N VAL A 4 -11.58 -18.79 8.01
CA VAL A 4 -10.67 -17.75 7.54
C VAL A 4 -10.12 -18.20 6.19
N ASP A 5 -10.29 -17.35 5.18
CA ASP A 5 -9.74 -17.58 3.86
C ASP A 5 -8.37 -16.91 3.75
N TYR A 6 -7.34 -17.59 4.26
CA TYR A 6 -5.95 -17.13 4.22
C TYR A 6 -5.47 -16.84 2.79
N ALA A 7 -5.95 -17.58 1.78
CA ALA A 7 -5.59 -17.35 0.39
C ALA A 7 -6.12 -15.99 -0.11
N THR A 8 -7.32 -15.60 0.34
CA THR A 8 -7.87 -14.27 0.04
C THR A 8 -7.10 -13.15 0.75
N LEU A 9 -6.67 -13.34 2.00
CA LEU A 9 -5.86 -12.35 2.74
C LEU A 9 -4.49 -12.14 2.07
N GLU A 10 -3.81 -13.22 1.72
CA GLU A 10 -2.52 -13.18 1.01
C GLU A 10 -2.67 -12.50 -0.36
N SER A 11 -3.73 -12.83 -1.11
CA SER A 11 -4.03 -12.19 -2.39
C SER A 11 -4.23 -10.68 -2.26
N LEU A 12 -4.98 -10.24 -1.24
CA LEU A 12 -5.21 -8.82 -0.96
C LEU A 12 -3.90 -8.10 -0.57
N GLY A 13 -3.05 -8.72 0.25
CA GLY A 13 -1.74 -8.19 0.59
C GLY A 13 -0.84 -8.00 -0.63
N ASN A 14 -0.79 -9.01 -1.52
CA ASN A 14 -0.02 -8.95 -2.76
C ASN A 14 -0.53 -7.86 -3.72
N GLN A 15 -1.86 -7.67 -3.81
CA GLN A 15 -2.46 -6.60 -4.61
C GLN A 15 -2.14 -5.22 -4.02
N ALA A 16 -2.23 -5.05 -2.71
CA ALA A 16 -1.90 -3.80 -2.02
C ALA A 16 -0.42 -3.42 -2.22
N ASN A 17 0.48 -4.39 -2.07
CA ASN A 17 1.91 -4.17 -2.31
C ASN A 17 2.20 -3.82 -3.78
N SER A 18 1.56 -4.52 -4.73
CA SER A 18 1.71 -4.22 -6.16
C SER A 18 1.23 -2.81 -6.51
N ALA A 19 0.10 -2.38 -5.94
CA ALA A 19 -0.41 -1.02 -6.09
C ALA A 19 0.55 0.03 -5.49
N ARG A 20 1.14 -0.27 -4.32
CA ARG A 20 2.13 0.59 -3.67
C ARG A 20 3.36 0.81 -4.55
N VAL A 21 3.93 -0.27 -5.08
CA VAL A 21 5.10 -0.20 -5.96
C VAL A 21 4.80 0.59 -7.23
N ALA A 22 3.66 0.37 -7.88
CA ALA A 22 3.27 1.11 -9.08
C ALA A 22 3.15 2.63 -8.82
N MET A 23 2.65 3.01 -7.64
CA MET A 23 2.55 4.41 -7.24
C MET A 23 3.92 5.04 -7.01
N GLU A 24 4.83 4.34 -6.33
CA GLU A 24 6.21 4.80 -6.12
C GLU A 24 6.91 5.06 -7.45
N THR A 25 6.82 4.10 -8.38
CA THR A 25 7.36 4.26 -9.75
C THR A 25 6.77 5.49 -10.45
N THR A 26 5.45 5.69 -10.37
CA THR A 26 4.80 6.83 -11.03
C THR A 26 5.26 8.17 -10.43
N VAL A 27 5.45 8.24 -9.10
CA VAL A 27 5.98 9.43 -8.43
C VAL A 27 7.41 9.72 -8.89
N GLU A 28 8.26 8.70 -8.98
CA GLU A 28 9.65 8.83 -9.46
C GLU A 28 9.73 9.26 -10.93
N ASP A 29 8.87 8.72 -11.79
CA ASP A 29 8.79 9.09 -13.21
C ASP A 29 8.36 10.55 -13.38
N MET A 30 7.34 10.99 -12.63
CA MET A 30 6.90 12.39 -12.63
C MET A 30 7.97 13.33 -12.08
N ASN A 31 8.70 12.90 -11.05
CA ASN A 31 9.82 13.66 -10.48
C ASN A 31 10.96 13.82 -11.50
N SER A 32 11.27 12.73 -12.21
CA SER A 32 12.27 12.71 -13.28
C SER A 32 11.85 13.62 -14.44
N ALA A 33 10.58 13.62 -14.84
CA ALA A 33 10.06 14.54 -15.85
C ALA A 33 10.20 16.01 -15.42
N LEU A 34 9.87 16.32 -14.16
CA LEU A 34 9.95 17.66 -13.57
C LEU A 34 11.38 18.22 -13.61
N TYR A 35 12.37 17.44 -13.18
CA TYR A 35 13.74 17.93 -12.99
C TYR A 35 14.70 17.67 -14.15
N ARG A 36 14.43 16.70 -15.03
CA ARG A 36 15.34 16.37 -16.14
C ARG A 36 14.88 16.88 -17.49
N VAL A 37 13.57 16.92 -17.74
CA VAL A 37 13.03 17.17 -19.10
C VAL A 37 12.54 18.61 -19.24
N LEU A 38 11.80 19.08 -18.24
CA LEU A 38 11.11 20.36 -18.30
C LEU A 38 12.01 21.60 -18.10
N PRO A 39 13.09 21.62 -17.27
CA PRO A 39 13.84 22.85 -17.02
C PRO A 39 14.54 23.43 -18.25
N GLY A 40 14.82 22.60 -19.27
CA GLY A 40 15.42 23.05 -20.53
C GLY A 40 14.43 23.61 -21.55
N SER A 41 13.12 23.41 -21.37
CA SER A 41 12.10 23.70 -22.39
C SER A 41 10.88 24.46 -21.86
N TRP A 42 10.58 24.38 -20.57
CA TRP A 42 9.47 25.06 -19.89
C TRP A 42 10.04 25.91 -18.74
N THR A 43 10.05 27.22 -18.93
CA THR A 43 10.38 28.21 -17.90
C THR A 43 9.20 29.15 -17.66
N GLY A 44 9.11 29.74 -16.47
CA GLY A 44 8.03 30.67 -16.09
C GLY A 44 6.73 29.96 -15.70
N ILE A 45 5.59 30.60 -15.97
CA ILE A 45 4.26 30.24 -15.42
C ILE A 45 3.86 28.77 -15.68
N GLY A 46 4.25 28.20 -16.83
CA GLY A 46 3.97 26.79 -17.15
C GLY A 46 4.70 25.80 -16.25
N PHE A 47 5.95 26.11 -15.89
CA PHE A 47 6.73 25.33 -14.93
C PHE A 47 6.10 25.41 -13.53
N ASP A 48 5.71 26.61 -13.09
CA ASP A 48 5.10 26.81 -11.77
C ASP A 48 3.74 26.08 -11.65
N ALA A 49 2.92 26.10 -12.71
CA ALA A 49 1.66 25.38 -12.76
C ALA A 49 1.87 23.85 -12.69
N PHE A 50 2.86 23.33 -13.42
CA PHE A 50 3.19 21.91 -13.37
C PHE A 50 3.77 21.50 -12.00
N ALA A 51 4.67 22.31 -11.44
CA ALA A 51 5.24 22.08 -10.10
C ALA A 51 4.14 22.07 -9.02
N ALA A 52 3.16 22.97 -9.12
CA ALA A 52 2.00 22.99 -8.23
C ALA A 52 1.13 21.72 -8.37
N ALA A 53 0.85 21.29 -9.60
CA ALA A 53 0.11 20.07 -9.87
C ALA A 53 0.87 18.83 -9.36
N TYR A 54 2.18 18.76 -9.58
CA TYR A 54 3.04 17.72 -9.02
C TYR A 54 2.98 17.69 -7.49
N GLY A 55 3.07 18.85 -6.83
CA GLY A 55 2.95 18.93 -5.38
C GLY A 55 1.58 18.51 -4.81
N GLN A 56 0.50 18.62 -5.59
CA GLN A 56 -0.80 18.06 -5.23
C GLN A 56 -0.83 16.54 -5.43
N TYR A 57 -0.29 16.06 -6.55
CA TYR A 57 -0.17 14.64 -6.85
C TYR A 57 0.62 13.89 -5.78
N VAL A 58 1.80 14.38 -5.39
CA VAL A 58 2.63 13.77 -4.34
C VAL A 58 1.90 13.69 -3.01
N ARG A 59 1.12 14.72 -2.65
CA ARG A 59 0.32 14.69 -1.41
C ARG A 59 -0.77 13.62 -1.45
N ALA A 60 -1.48 13.51 -2.57
CA ALA A 60 -2.47 12.45 -2.76
C ALA A 60 -1.82 11.05 -2.75
N ALA A 61 -0.68 10.92 -3.42
CA ALA A 61 0.07 9.67 -3.49
C ALA A 61 0.55 9.22 -2.10
N ASN A 62 1.07 10.13 -1.27
CA ASN A 62 1.45 9.83 0.10
C ASN A 62 0.25 9.37 0.95
N GLY A 63 -0.92 9.98 0.76
CA GLY A 63 -2.15 9.55 1.45
C GLY A 63 -2.56 8.13 1.08
N ILE A 64 -2.55 7.79 -0.20
CA ILE A 64 -2.88 6.44 -0.68
C ILE A 64 -1.82 5.43 -0.23
N HIS A 65 -0.54 5.79 -0.29
CA HIS A 65 0.55 4.95 0.21
C HIS A 65 0.35 4.61 1.69
N GLN A 66 -0.01 5.59 2.52
CA GLN A 66 -0.31 5.34 3.93
C GLN A 66 -1.52 4.43 4.13
N MET A 67 -2.58 4.60 3.33
CA MET A 67 -3.75 3.70 3.37
C MET A 67 -3.38 2.26 3.00
N LEU A 68 -2.51 2.06 2.01
CA LEU A 68 -2.03 0.73 1.63
C LEU A 68 -1.22 0.07 2.75
N LEU A 69 -0.35 0.84 3.45
CA LEU A 69 0.36 0.35 4.64
C LEU A 69 -0.60 -0.04 5.77
N ASP A 70 -1.65 0.75 6.00
CA ASP A 70 -2.64 0.47 7.04
C ASP A 70 -3.46 -0.79 6.70
N ILE A 71 -3.78 -1.02 5.42
CA ILE A 71 -4.41 -2.25 4.93
C ILE A 71 -3.48 -3.44 5.19
N GLU A 72 -2.21 -3.35 4.79
CA GLU A 72 -1.23 -4.42 4.99
C GLU A 72 -1.08 -4.78 6.48
N LYS A 73 -0.95 -3.77 7.34
CA LYS A 73 -0.88 -3.96 8.79
C LYS A 73 -2.14 -4.60 9.36
N THR A 74 -3.31 -4.22 8.84
CA THR A 74 -4.60 -4.81 9.26
C THR A 74 -4.69 -6.27 8.85
N LEU A 75 -4.27 -6.61 7.63
CA LEU A 75 -4.24 -8.00 7.14
C LEU A 75 -3.32 -8.87 8.01
N VAL A 76 -2.09 -8.41 8.28
CA VAL A 76 -1.15 -9.12 9.16
C VAL A 76 -1.71 -9.30 10.58
N THR A 77 -2.36 -8.26 11.13
CA THR A 77 -2.97 -8.34 12.47
C THR A 77 -4.12 -9.35 12.50
N CYS A 78 -4.92 -9.40 11.43
CA CYS A 78 -5.99 -10.39 11.28
C CYS A 78 -5.40 -11.81 11.26
N GLU A 79 -4.38 -12.08 10.45
CA GLU A 79 -3.72 -13.39 10.39
C GLU A 79 -3.21 -13.86 11.75
N VAL A 80 -2.53 -12.98 12.50
CA VAL A 80 -2.01 -13.31 13.85
C VAL A 80 -3.15 -13.65 14.81
N ARG A 81 -4.20 -12.82 14.87
CA ARG A 81 -5.35 -13.09 15.75
C ARG A 81 -6.08 -14.38 15.39
N TYR A 82 -6.14 -14.72 14.11
CA TYR A 82 -6.76 -15.96 13.66
C TYR A 82 -5.92 -17.18 14.05
N ALA A 83 -4.60 -17.14 13.87
CA ALA A 83 -3.70 -18.20 14.33
C ALA A 83 -3.79 -18.43 15.85
N GLU A 84 -3.88 -17.36 16.64
CA GLU A 84 -4.10 -17.44 18.09
C GLU A 84 -5.45 -18.09 18.44
N THR A 85 -6.51 -17.73 17.71
CA THR A 85 -7.87 -18.28 17.91
C THR A 85 -7.91 -19.76 17.53
N GLU A 86 -7.31 -20.17 16.41
CA GLU A 86 -7.20 -21.57 16.02
C GLU A 86 -6.37 -22.38 17.03
N SER A 87 -5.27 -21.82 17.57
CA SER A 87 -4.48 -22.48 18.60
C SER A 87 -5.27 -22.68 19.91
N LEU A 88 -6.05 -21.68 20.33
CA LEU A 88 -6.91 -21.78 21.51
C LEU A 88 -8.04 -22.80 21.33
N VAL A 89 -8.67 -22.83 20.16
CA VAL A 89 -9.68 -23.84 19.82
C VAL A 89 -9.05 -25.23 19.79
N ALA A 90 -7.89 -25.40 19.15
CA ALA A 90 -7.18 -26.68 19.12
C ALA A 90 -6.85 -27.17 20.54
N ARG A 91 -6.37 -26.29 21.43
CA ARG A 91 -6.08 -26.64 22.84
C ARG A 91 -7.33 -27.00 23.65
N ASN A 92 -8.46 -26.31 23.42
CA ASN A 92 -9.69 -26.54 24.18
C ASN A 92 -10.51 -27.75 23.66
N PHE A 93 -10.28 -28.18 22.42
CA PHE A 93 -11.00 -29.31 21.79
C PHE A 93 -10.13 -30.54 21.52
N MET A 94 -8.83 -30.52 21.83
CA MET A 94 -8.00 -31.72 21.86
C MET A 94 -8.28 -32.51 23.15
N PRO A 95 -8.70 -33.78 23.08
CA PRO A 95 -8.82 -34.62 24.27
C PRO A 95 -7.44 -34.77 24.90
N ALA A 96 -7.35 -34.54 26.21
CA ALA A 96 -6.18 -34.91 26.99
C ALA A 96 -5.99 -36.44 26.85
N GLY A 97 -5.01 -36.83 26.02
CA GLY A 97 -4.51 -38.20 25.97
C GLY A 97 -3.62 -38.49 27.16
#